data_AF-A0AAX4HLV1-F1
#
_entry.id   AF-A0AAX4HLV1-F1
#
_cell.length_a   1.000
_cell.length_b   1.000
_cell.length_c   1.000
_cell.angle_alpha   90.00
_cell.angle_beta   90.00
_cell.angle_gamma   90.00
#
_symmetry.space_group_name_H-M   'P 1'
#
loop_
_entity.id
_entity.type
_entity.pdbx_description
1 polymer ?
#
loop_
_entity_poly.entity_id
_entity_poly.type
_entity_poly.pdbx_seq_one_letter_code
_entity_poly.pdbx_strand_id
1 'polypeptide(L)'
;MSYFFYFIIIVVLVYWVERPHMALPNSLIIRKHPAEELEGWLKKFNWVNRQDLSDLGALPSYKFYTEVVEVLLSLARRMGGNYQDSMLFLREGLQVDRQFEKKIREAVMGTWLQMAMMMGLTWMFIFGALNLVDVKVSPLHLFFIFGWQSFGLSSLPFLLKWLRKKYFGDIGKIWKMLFVLRSLVKVPLSRTEVFAIAGVQELKMIKQKALESIVHKLKETCQKALKQGGSYEEEVKYLMEELRFQEKWHFELFEKRLIVIKLALLSIFFLPSYLAFIFLLLGDLMALM
;
A
#
# COMPACT_ATOMS: atom_id res chain seq x y z
N MET A 1 -11.81 10.42 -40.58
CA MET A 1 -11.70 9.40 -39.51
C MET A 1 -10.43 9.54 -38.67
N SER A 2 -9.26 9.84 -39.25
CA SER A 2 -8.00 9.98 -38.49
C SER A 2 -8.09 10.98 -37.32
N TYR A 3 -8.71 12.14 -37.55
CA TYR A 3 -8.93 13.16 -36.50
C TYR A 3 -9.81 12.70 -35.33
N PHE A 4 -10.75 11.76 -35.55
CA PHE A 4 -11.60 11.24 -34.49
C PHE A 4 -10.82 10.31 -33.55
N PHE A 5 -9.87 9.53 -34.09
CA PHE A 5 -9.00 8.68 -33.29
C PHE A 5 -7.97 9.50 -32.50
N TYR A 6 -7.39 10.53 -33.11
CA TYR A 6 -6.58 11.51 -32.38
C TYR A 6 -7.38 12.22 -31.30
N PHE A 7 -8.64 12.58 -31.57
CA PHE A 7 -9.52 13.16 -30.58
C PHE A 7 -9.81 12.18 -29.43
N ILE A 8 -10.06 10.90 -29.68
CA ILE A 8 -10.22 9.90 -28.61
C ILE A 8 -8.93 9.72 -27.82
N ILE A 9 -7.77 9.65 -28.47
CA ILE A 9 -6.48 9.53 -27.77
C ILE A 9 -6.18 10.77 -26.94
N ILE A 10 -6.43 11.96 -27.49
CA ILE A 10 -6.27 13.23 -26.78
C ILE A 10 -7.29 13.30 -25.66
N VAL A 11 -8.56 12.93 -25.85
CA VAL A 11 -9.57 12.92 -24.78
C VAL A 11 -9.22 11.88 -23.73
N VAL A 12 -8.71 10.70 -24.07
CA VAL A 12 -8.27 9.71 -23.08
C VAL A 12 -7.04 10.23 -22.36
N LEU A 13 -6.03 10.77 -23.06
CA LEU A 13 -4.83 11.36 -22.45
C LEU A 13 -5.17 12.56 -21.58
N VAL A 14 -6.00 13.48 -22.08
CA VAL A 14 -6.50 14.66 -21.36
C VAL A 14 -7.37 14.23 -20.21
N TYR A 15 -8.26 13.26 -20.34
CA TYR A 15 -9.04 12.73 -19.22
C TYR A 15 -8.14 12.00 -18.20
N TRP A 16 -7.06 11.36 -18.64
CA TRP A 16 -6.05 10.75 -17.77
C TRP A 16 -5.15 11.81 -17.08
N VAL A 17 -4.89 12.93 -17.75
CA VAL A 17 -4.07 14.07 -17.29
C VAL A 17 -4.88 15.05 -16.42
N GLU A 18 -6.16 15.28 -16.73
CA GLU A 18 -7.10 16.16 -16.02
C GLU A 18 -7.83 15.44 -14.90
N ARG A 19 -8.09 14.14 -15.02
CA ARG A 19 -8.62 13.30 -13.93
C ARG A 19 -7.65 12.19 -13.53
N PRO A 20 -6.40 12.52 -13.17
CA PRO A 20 -5.50 11.55 -12.59
C PRO A 20 -6.14 10.93 -11.34
N HIS A 21 -7.00 11.68 -10.63
CA HIS A 21 -7.68 11.24 -9.40
C HIS A 21 -8.63 10.02 -9.54
N MET A 22 -9.09 9.69 -10.75
CA MET A 22 -9.94 8.50 -10.97
C MET A 22 -9.12 7.23 -11.29
N ALA A 23 -7.92 7.37 -11.86
CA ALA A 23 -7.06 6.24 -12.22
C ALA A 23 -5.87 6.06 -11.25
N LEU A 24 -5.35 7.16 -10.72
CA LEU A 24 -4.45 7.19 -9.58
C LEU A 24 -5.29 7.28 -8.30
N PRO A 25 -5.07 6.40 -7.31
CA PRO A 25 -5.77 6.49 -6.03
C PRO A 25 -5.65 7.90 -5.45
N ASN A 26 -6.70 8.39 -4.78
CA ASN A 26 -6.82 9.70 -4.09
C ASN A 26 -5.60 10.16 -3.24
N SER A 27 -4.58 9.31 -3.09
CA SER A 27 -3.26 9.58 -2.50
C SER A 27 -2.33 10.56 -3.25
N LEU A 28 -2.73 11.14 -4.40
CA LEU A 28 -1.88 12.05 -5.19
C LEU A 28 -2.38 13.50 -5.32
N ILE A 29 -3.56 13.84 -4.81
CA ILE A 29 -3.87 15.25 -4.51
C ILE A 29 -2.91 15.68 -3.39
N ILE A 30 -2.35 16.90 -3.44
CA ILE A 30 -1.41 17.48 -2.46
C ILE A 30 -2.12 17.74 -1.11
N ARG A 31 -2.78 16.72 -0.59
CA ARG A 31 -3.08 16.60 0.83
C ARG A 31 -1.83 16.00 1.45
N LYS A 32 -1.37 16.58 2.55
CA LYS A 32 -0.27 15.99 3.31
C LYS A 32 -0.65 14.54 3.60
N HIS A 33 0.33 13.65 3.51
CA HIS A 33 0.06 12.24 3.77
C HIS A 33 -0.51 12.12 5.19
N PRO A 34 -1.58 11.35 5.45
CA PRO A 34 -2.18 11.26 6.79
C PRO A 34 -1.16 10.85 7.86
N ALA A 35 -0.14 10.06 7.51
CA ALA A 35 0.98 9.76 8.40
C ALA A 35 1.83 11.00 8.76
N GLU A 36 2.08 11.89 7.80
CA GLU A 36 2.84 13.14 8.01
C GLU A 36 2.03 14.15 8.83
N GLU A 37 0.72 14.19 8.62
CA GLU A 37 -0.19 15.00 9.44
C GLU A 37 -0.19 14.50 10.88
N LEU A 38 -0.31 13.18 11.10
CA LEU A 38 -0.26 12.59 12.43
C LEU A 38 1.12 12.78 13.09
N GLU A 39 2.21 12.60 12.34
CA GLU A 39 3.56 12.86 12.86
C GLU A 39 3.75 14.34 13.21
N GLY A 40 3.26 15.24 12.37
CA GLY A 40 3.28 16.67 12.62
C GLY A 40 2.47 17.06 13.86
N TRP A 41 1.30 16.42 14.06
CA TRP A 41 0.49 16.56 15.25
C TRP A 41 1.25 16.06 16.49
N LEU A 42 1.83 14.85 16.44
CA LEU A 42 2.62 14.26 17.54
C LEU A 42 3.85 15.09 17.91
N LYS A 43 4.45 15.82 16.96
CA LYS A 43 5.58 16.72 17.22
C LYS A 43 5.17 18.03 17.90
N LYS A 44 3.99 18.54 17.58
CA LYS A 44 3.45 19.79 18.14
C LYS A 44 2.84 19.57 19.52
N PHE A 45 2.37 18.35 19.79
CA PHE A 45 1.73 18.01 21.06
C PHE A 45 2.71 18.16 22.22
N ASN A 46 2.45 19.12 23.11
CA ASN A 46 3.29 19.39 24.27
C ASN A 46 2.73 18.68 25.51
N TRP A 47 3.42 17.63 25.96
CA TRP A 47 3.03 16.84 27.14
C TRP A 47 2.99 17.65 28.44
N VAL A 48 3.74 18.75 28.52
CA VAL A 48 3.85 19.56 29.74
C VAL A 48 2.54 20.31 30.01
N ASN A 49 1.82 20.72 28.96
CA ASN A 49 0.60 21.50 29.08
C ASN A 49 -0.63 20.57 29.12
N ARG A 50 -1.03 20.16 30.33
CA ARG A 50 -2.25 19.33 30.51
C ARG A 50 -3.54 19.95 29.94
N GLN A 51 -3.59 21.27 29.75
CA GLN A 51 -4.73 21.95 29.12
C GLN A 51 -4.92 21.54 27.65
N ASP A 52 -3.85 21.13 26.96
CA ASP A 52 -3.92 20.64 25.58
C ASP A 52 -4.60 19.27 25.48
N LEU A 53 -4.83 18.57 26.61
CA LEU A 53 -5.56 17.31 26.63
C LEU A 53 -7.06 17.49 26.44
N SER A 54 -7.64 18.65 26.78
CA SER A 54 -9.09 18.88 26.61
C SER A 54 -9.47 19.34 25.20
N ASP A 55 -8.54 19.98 24.48
CA ASP A 55 -8.76 20.47 23.11
C ASP A 55 -7.77 19.81 22.13
N LEU A 56 -8.00 18.54 21.80
CA LEU A 56 -7.12 17.78 20.91
C LEU A 56 -7.25 18.18 19.42
N GLY A 57 -8.25 19.00 19.09
CA GLY A 57 -8.68 19.21 17.70
C GLY A 57 -9.05 17.90 17.01
N ALA A 58 -9.13 17.93 15.67
CA ALA A 58 -9.34 16.73 14.86
C ALA A 58 -8.01 15.96 14.73
N LEU A 59 -7.94 14.78 15.34
CA LEU A 59 -6.79 13.89 15.23
C LEU A 59 -6.72 13.30 13.79
N PRO A 60 -5.60 13.42 13.07
CA PRO A 60 -5.47 12.84 11.74
C PRO A 60 -5.62 11.32 11.77
N SER A 61 -6.44 10.77 10.87
CA SER A 61 -6.70 9.32 10.79
C SER A 61 -5.64 8.61 9.94
N TYR A 62 -4.82 7.76 10.56
CA TYR A 62 -3.79 6.97 9.91
C TYR A 62 -3.64 5.57 10.53
N LYS A 63 -4.11 4.56 9.79
CA LYS A 63 -4.05 3.12 10.17
C LYS A 63 -4.50 2.93 11.64
N PHE A 64 -3.84 2.01 12.36
CA PHE A 64 -4.07 1.77 13.77
C PHE A 64 -3.35 2.80 14.68
N TYR A 65 -2.44 3.63 14.15
CA TYR A 65 -1.67 4.58 14.96
C TYR A 65 -2.59 5.59 15.64
N THR A 66 -3.59 6.10 14.92
CA THR A 66 -4.61 7.00 15.48
C THR A 66 -5.35 6.36 16.65
N GLU A 67 -5.79 5.10 16.52
CA GLU A 67 -6.47 4.38 17.60
C GLU A 67 -5.56 4.23 18.83
N VAL A 68 -4.27 3.94 18.63
CA VAL A 68 -3.31 3.85 19.75
C VAL A 68 -3.09 5.20 20.42
N VAL A 69 -2.98 6.28 19.65
CA VAL A 69 -2.91 7.65 20.20
C VAL A 69 -4.14 7.96 21.04
N GLU A 70 -5.34 7.69 20.52
CA GLU A 70 -6.60 7.94 21.23
C GLU A 70 -6.68 7.18 22.54
N VAL A 71 -6.30 5.89 22.53
CA VAL A 71 -6.22 5.08 23.74
C VAL A 71 -5.27 5.71 24.75
N LEU A 72 -4.04 6.06 24.35
CA LEU A 72 -3.05 6.65 25.25
C LEU A 72 -3.52 7.99 25.82
N LEU A 73 -4.14 8.85 25.02
CA LEU A 73 -4.68 10.13 25.48
C LEU A 73 -5.86 9.94 26.43
N SER A 74 -6.74 8.97 26.15
CA SER A 74 -7.87 8.64 27.04
C SER A 74 -7.38 8.16 28.41
N LEU A 75 -6.33 7.35 28.43
CA LEU A 75 -5.70 6.85 29.66
C LEU A 75 -4.91 7.96 30.39
N ALA A 76 -4.28 8.87 29.65
CA ALA A 76 -3.65 10.06 30.22
C ALA A 76 -4.65 10.95 30.95
N ARG A 77 -5.82 11.19 30.35
CA ARG A 77 -6.89 11.97 30.99
C ARG A 77 -7.47 11.27 32.22
N ARG A 78 -7.67 9.96 32.15
CA ARG A 78 -8.31 9.18 33.24
C ARG A 78 -7.39 8.95 34.43
N MET A 79 -6.11 8.68 34.19
CA MET A 79 -5.19 8.23 35.24
C MET A 79 -4.06 9.23 35.56
N GLY A 80 -3.91 10.30 34.79
CA GLY A 80 -2.91 11.35 35.06
C GLY A 80 -1.44 10.91 34.91
N GLY A 81 -1.20 9.74 34.31
CA GLY A 81 0.16 9.20 34.09
C GLY A 81 0.95 9.95 33.02
N ASN A 82 2.27 9.77 33.03
CA ASN A 82 3.16 10.27 31.97
C ASN A 82 3.30 9.21 30.86
N TYR A 83 2.83 9.52 29.66
CA TYR A 83 2.86 8.62 28.49
C TYR A 83 3.84 9.10 27.40
N GLN A 84 4.75 10.02 27.75
CA GLN A 84 5.71 10.60 26.82
C GLN A 84 6.57 9.52 26.14
N ASP A 85 7.05 8.52 26.88
CA ASP A 85 7.83 7.40 26.34
C ASP A 85 7.03 6.61 25.29
N SER A 86 5.77 6.27 25.61
CA SER A 86 4.90 5.52 24.71
C SER A 86 4.60 6.28 23.42
N MET A 87 4.51 7.61 23.51
CA MET A 87 4.25 8.48 22.36
C MET A 87 5.50 8.74 21.52
N LEU A 88 6.66 8.86 22.15
CA LEU A 88 7.94 8.87 21.46
C LEU A 88 8.13 7.59 20.66
N PHE A 89 7.86 6.44 21.29
CA PHE A 89 7.89 5.14 20.66
C PHE A 89 6.91 5.04 19.47
N LEU A 90 5.69 5.54 19.65
CA LEU A 90 4.70 5.58 18.58
C LEU A 90 5.13 6.44 17.39
N ARG A 91 5.77 7.59 17.67
CA ARG A 91 6.34 8.48 16.65
C ARG A 91 7.43 7.79 15.85
N GLU A 92 8.35 7.08 16.51
CA GLU A 92 9.40 6.31 15.84
C GLU A 92 8.82 5.20 14.97
N GLY A 93 7.83 4.46 15.49
CA GLY A 93 7.07 3.47 14.74
C GLY A 93 6.41 4.06 13.49
N LEU A 94 5.73 5.20 13.65
CA LEU A 94 5.06 5.91 12.57
C LEU A 94 6.04 6.36 11.48
N GLN A 95 7.21 6.87 11.84
CA GLN A 95 8.23 7.27 10.88
C GLN A 95 8.73 6.09 10.04
N VAL A 96 8.92 4.93 10.68
CA VAL A 96 9.35 3.70 10.01
C VAL A 96 8.26 3.21 9.06
N ASP A 97 7.02 3.12 9.54
CA ASP A 97 5.88 2.70 8.72
C ASP A 97 5.68 3.64 7.52
N ARG A 98 5.89 4.94 7.70
CA ARG A 98 5.87 5.92 6.61
C ARG A 98 6.94 5.65 5.57
N GLN A 99 8.18 5.38 5.98
CA GLN A 99 9.26 5.01 5.05
C GLN A 99 8.93 3.72 4.30
N PHE A 100 8.31 2.76 4.97
CA PHE A 100 7.89 1.51 4.38
C PHE A 100 6.77 1.70 3.34
N GLU A 101 5.72 2.46 3.67
CA GLU A 101 4.65 2.80 2.73
C GLU A 101 5.17 3.59 1.53
N LYS A 102 6.17 4.46 1.73
CA LYS A 102 6.85 5.17 0.64
C LYS A 102 7.53 4.18 -0.31
N LYS A 103 8.24 3.17 0.19
CA LYS A 103 8.86 2.13 -0.64
C LYS A 103 7.83 1.32 -1.43
N ILE A 104 6.73 0.92 -0.79
CA ILE A 104 5.62 0.23 -1.48
C ILE A 104 5.06 1.12 -2.59
N ARG A 105 4.83 2.40 -2.31
CA ARG A 105 4.32 3.36 -3.29
C ARG A 105 5.28 3.53 -4.45
N GLU A 106 6.57 3.66 -4.21
CA GLU A 106 7.60 3.79 -5.25
C GLU A 106 7.62 2.56 -6.17
N ALA A 107 7.60 1.35 -5.60
CA ALA A 107 7.54 0.11 -6.38
C ALA A 107 6.27 0.00 -7.24
N VAL A 108 5.12 0.37 -6.67
CA VAL A 108 3.83 0.41 -7.39
C VAL A 108 3.86 1.46 -8.50
N MET A 109 4.36 2.67 -8.22
CA MET A 109 4.39 3.76 -9.20
C MET A 109 5.36 3.47 -10.33
N GLY A 110 6.51 2.87 -10.04
CA GLY A 110 7.44 2.38 -11.06
C GLY A 110 6.82 1.31 -11.97
N THR A 111 5.87 0.52 -11.45
CA THR A 111 5.11 -0.44 -12.26
C THR A 111 4.13 0.25 -13.21
N TRP A 112 3.38 1.24 -12.71
CA TRP A 112 2.49 2.05 -13.53
C TRP A 112 3.23 2.79 -14.64
N LEU A 113 4.34 3.44 -14.29
CA LEU A 113 5.16 4.20 -15.24
C LEU A 113 5.71 3.29 -16.35
N GLN A 114 6.22 2.11 -15.99
CA GLN A 114 6.73 1.14 -16.96
C GLN A 114 5.65 0.69 -17.95
N MET A 115 4.44 0.38 -17.46
CA MET A 115 3.33 -0.04 -18.33
C MET A 115 2.86 1.10 -19.24
N ALA A 116 2.78 2.32 -18.71
CA ALA A 116 2.42 3.50 -19.49
C ALA A 116 3.46 3.79 -20.59
N MET A 117 4.75 3.68 -20.28
CA MET A 117 5.83 3.83 -21.28
C MET A 117 5.73 2.76 -22.37
N MET A 118 5.50 1.49 -22.00
CA MET A 118 5.33 0.40 -22.98
C MET A 118 4.12 0.60 -23.89
N MET A 119 3.02 1.13 -23.34
CA MET A 119 1.86 1.54 -24.13
C MET A 119 2.23 2.65 -25.12
N GLY A 120 2.84 3.72 -24.63
CA GLY A 120 3.26 4.86 -25.45
C GLY A 120 4.20 4.48 -26.59
N LEU A 121 5.20 3.63 -26.32
CA LEU A 121 6.13 3.12 -27.33
C LEU A 121 5.42 2.29 -28.40
N THR A 122 4.46 1.44 -27.99
CA THR A 122 3.70 0.63 -28.95
C THR A 122 2.87 1.51 -29.88
N TRP A 123 2.22 2.55 -29.36
CA TRP A 123 1.44 3.49 -30.16
C TRP A 123 2.32 4.36 -31.06
N MET A 124 3.45 4.84 -30.55
CA MET A 124 4.43 5.57 -31.35
C MET A 124 4.92 4.72 -32.53
N PHE A 125 5.18 3.43 -32.31
CA PHE A 125 5.55 2.49 -33.38
C PHE A 125 4.41 2.31 -34.39
N ILE A 126 3.18 2.06 -33.94
CA ILE A 126 2.00 1.90 -34.80
C ILE A 126 1.84 3.12 -35.71
N PHE A 127 1.86 4.33 -35.15
CA PHE A 127 1.71 5.56 -35.94
C PHE A 127 2.89 5.80 -36.88
N GLY A 128 4.12 5.54 -36.43
CA GLY A 128 5.31 5.65 -37.29
C GLY A 128 5.22 4.71 -38.50
N ALA A 129 4.83 3.45 -38.27
CA ALA A 129 4.71 2.45 -39.33
C ALA A 129 3.59 2.80 -40.32
N LEU A 130 2.42 3.24 -39.85
CA LEU A 130 1.33 3.67 -40.72
C LEU A 130 1.72 4.84 -41.62
N ASN A 131 2.51 5.80 -41.10
CA ASN A 131 2.98 6.94 -41.88
C ASN A 131 4.06 6.58 -42.90
N LEU A 132 4.83 5.52 -42.66
CA LEU A 132 5.96 5.12 -43.52
C LEU A 132 5.54 4.20 -44.68
N VAL A 133 4.58 3.30 -44.46
CA VAL A 133 4.24 2.24 -45.43
C VAL A 133 3.03 2.62 -46.33
N ASP A 134 2.36 3.75 -46.04
CA ASP A 134 1.13 4.22 -46.72
C ASP A 134 0.02 3.14 -46.81
N VAL A 135 0.00 2.23 -45.82
CA VAL A 135 -0.98 1.15 -45.72
C VAL A 135 -2.20 1.63 -44.94
N LYS A 136 -3.39 1.37 -45.49
CA LYS A 136 -4.67 1.70 -44.86
C LYS A 136 -5.12 0.58 -43.92
N VAL A 137 -4.61 0.57 -42.69
CA VAL A 137 -5.12 -0.34 -41.66
C VAL A 137 -6.53 0.08 -41.24
N SER A 138 -7.45 -0.89 -41.19
CA SER A 138 -8.83 -0.64 -40.74
C SER A 138 -8.86 -0.10 -39.30
N PRO A 139 -9.56 1.02 -39.02
CA PRO A 139 -9.66 1.60 -37.68
C PRO A 139 -10.18 0.63 -36.60
N LEU A 140 -10.95 -0.38 -37.03
CA LEU A 140 -11.50 -1.41 -36.17
C LEU A 140 -10.39 -2.30 -35.55
N HIS A 141 -9.32 -2.60 -36.29
CA HIS A 141 -8.18 -3.32 -35.73
C HIS A 141 -7.42 -2.48 -34.69
N LEU A 142 -7.21 -1.18 -34.97
CA LEU A 142 -6.59 -0.26 -34.01
C LEU A 142 -7.41 -0.14 -32.72
N PHE A 143 -8.74 -0.12 -32.84
CA PHE A 143 -9.63 -0.11 -31.69
C PHE A 143 -9.50 -1.40 -30.85
N PHE A 144 -9.41 -2.58 -31.47
CA PHE A 144 -9.18 -3.83 -30.74
C PHE A 144 -7.83 -3.86 -30.04
N ILE A 145 -6.77 -3.39 -30.71
CA ILE A 145 -5.43 -3.30 -30.11
C ILE A 145 -5.47 -2.38 -28.89
N PHE A 146 -6.12 -1.22 -29.01
CA PHE A 146 -6.28 -0.28 -27.90
C PHE A 146 -7.07 -0.90 -26.75
N GLY A 147 -8.23 -1.48 -27.04
CA GLY A 147 -9.08 -2.13 -26.04
C GLY A 147 -8.34 -3.23 -25.28
N TRP A 148 -7.54 -4.03 -25.98
CA TRP A 148 -6.73 -5.09 -25.37
C TRP A 148 -5.65 -4.55 -24.41
N GLN A 149 -4.92 -3.51 -24.83
CA GLN A 149 -3.92 -2.87 -23.96
C GLN A 149 -4.55 -2.15 -22.77
N SER A 150 -5.66 -1.43 -22.98
CA SER A 150 -6.41 -0.78 -21.92
C SER A 150 -6.96 -1.77 -20.89
N PHE A 151 -7.39 -2.96 -21.34
CA PHE A 151 -7.81 -4.04 -20.43
C PHE A 151 -6.63 -4.53 -19.57
N GLY A 152 -5.46 -4.74 -20.18
CA GLY A 152 -4.24 -5.08 -19.46
C GLY A 152 -3.87 -4.05 -18.39
N LEU A 153 -3.92 -2.76 -18.74
CA LEU A 153 -3.64 -1.66 -17.80
C LEU A 153 -4.69 -1.58 -16.67
N SER A 154 -5.97 -1.80 -16.99
CA SER A 154 -7.07 -1.78 -16.02
C SER A 154 -7.03 -2.96 -15.03
N SER A 155 -6.39 -4.07 -15.41
CA SER A 155 -6.22 -5.24 -14.53
C SER A 155 -5.17 -5.01 -13.43
N LEU A 156 -4.20 -4.12 -13.66
CA LEU A 156 -3.09 -3.83 -12.74
C LEU A 156 -3.54 -3.40 -11.33
N PRO A 157 -4.46 -2.42 -11.12
CA PRO A 157 -4.87 -2.01 -9.78
C PRO A 157 -5.51 -3.15 -8.98
N PHE A 158 -6.24 -4.04 -9.64
CA PHE A 158 -6.84 -5.22 -9.01
C PHE A 158 -5.75 -6.20 -8.53
N LEU A 159 -4.77 -6.50 -9.38
CA LEU A 159 -3.64 -7.38 -9.04
C LEU A 159 -2.80 -6.79 -7.90
N LEU A 160 -2.54 -5.49 -7.91
CA LEU A 160 -1.79 -4.79 -6.86
C LEU A 160 -2.53 -4.80 -5.52
N LYS A 161 -3.84 -4.55 -5.52
CA LYS A 161 -4.67 -4.60 -4.30
C LYS A 161 -4.68 -6.01 -3.72
N TRP A 162 -4.82 -7.03 -4.57
CA TRP A 162 -4.76 -8.42 -4.18
C TRP A 162 -3.39 -8.79 -3.59
N LEU A 163 -2.30 -8.41 -4.26
CA LEU A 163 -0.94 -8.67 -3.81
C LEU A 163 -0.65 -7.98 -2.47
N ARG A 164 -1.02 -6.70 -2.33
CA ARG A 164 -0.86 -5.95 -1.07
C ARG A 164 -1.61 -6.62 0.08
N LYS A 165 -2.86 -7.03 -0.14
CA LYS A 165 -3.66 -7.72 0.88
C LYS A 165 -3.04 -9.06 1.28
N LYS A 166 -2.51 -9.81 0.31
CA LYS A 166 -1.89 -11.12 0.53
C LYS A 166 -0.62 -11.05 1.37
N TYR A 167 0.21 -10.03 1.17
CA TYR A 167 1.51 -9.92 1.85
C TYR A 167 1.46 -9.15 3.17
N PHE A 168 0.65 -8.08 3.25
CA PHE A 168 0.68 -7.14 4.38
C PHE A 168 -0.61 -7.08 5.21
N GLY A 169 -1.68 -7.79 4.79
CA GLY A 169 -3.00 -7.67 5.40
C GLY A 169 -3.04 -8.03 6.89
N ASP A 170 -2.40 -9.13 7.28
CA ASP A 170 -2.39 -9.59 8.67
C ASP A 170 -1.26 -8.96 9.50
N ILE A 171 -0.15 -8.56 8.85
CA ILE A 171 1.00 -7.91 9.50
C ILE A 171 0.57 -6.65 10.26
N GLY A 172 -0.28 -5.82 9.65
CA GLY A 172 -0.79 -4.59 10.29
C GLY A 172 -1.58 -4.85 11.58
N LYS A 173 -2.28 -5.99 11.67
CA LYS A 173 -3.03 -6.37 12.88
C LYS A 173 -2.09 -6.79 14.00
N ILE A 174 -1.05 -7.56 13.69
CA ILE A 174 -0.04 -7.97 14.68
C ILE A 174 0.73 -6.74 15.17
N TRP A 175 1.10 -5.82 14.27
CA TRP A 175 1.73 -4.56 14.65
C TRP A 175 0.86 -3.77 15.62
N LYS A 176 -0.44 -3.60 15.34
CA LYS A 176 -1.38 -2.93 16.26
C LYS A 176 -1.31 -3.56 17.66
N MET A 177 -1.43 -4.88 17.75
CA MET A 177 -1.40 -5.60 19.03
C MET A 177 -0.09 -5.37 19.78
N LEU A 178 1.06 -5.55 19.11
CA LEU A 178 2.37 -5.37 19.72
C LEU A 178 2.61 -3.92 20.15
N PHE A 179 2.20 -2.94 19.35
CA PHE A 179 2.28 -1.52 19.70
C PHE A 179 1.45 -1.18 20.93
N VAL A 180 0.21 -1.64 21.00
CA VAL A 180 -0.65 -1.43 22.19
C VAL A 180 -0.03 -2.09 23.41
N LEU A 181 0.37 -3.36 23.31
CA LEU A 181 0.97 -4.09 24.42
C LEU A 181 2.21 -3.38 24.96
N ARG A 182 3.11 -2.96 24.06
CA ARG A 182 4.33 -2.23 24.42
C ARG A 182 4.03 -0.88 25.06
N SER A 183 3.09 -0.13 24.47
CA SER A 183 2.75 1.22 24.94
C SER A 183 2.04 1.22 26.30
N LEU A 184 1.39 0.12 26.66
CA LEU A 184 0.63 -0.04 27.90
C LEU A 184 1.39 -0.82 29.00
N VAL A 185 2.64 -1.25 28.77
CA VAL A 185 3.42 -2.00 29.78
C VAL A 185 3.54 -1.23 31.10
N LYS A 186 3.88 0.06 31.03
CA LYS A 186 4.15 0.93 32.18
C LYS A 186 2.87 1.54 32.79
N VAL A 187 1.72 1.23 32.21
CA VAL A 187 0.44 1.85 32.56
C VAL A 187 -0.21 1.00 33.66
N PRO A 188 -0.76 1.61 34.72
CA PRO A 188 -1.32 0.87 35.87
C PRO A 188 -2.71 0.29 35.55
N LEU A 189 -2.83 -0.47 34.45
CA LEU A 189 -4.02 -1.22 34.08
C LEU A 189 -3.86 -2.70 34.40
N SER A 190 -4.99 -3.37 34.64
CA SER A 190 -5.00 -4.82 34.75
C SER A 190 -4.55 -5.45 33.42
N ARG A 191 -3.79 -6.56 33.48
CA ARG A 191 -3.28 -7.23 32.28
C ARG A 191 -4.40 -7.72 31.36
N THR A 192 -5.52 -8.13 31.93
CA THR A 192 -6.73 -8.53 31.20
C THR A 192 -7.30 -7.38 30.38
N GLU A 193 -7.36 -6.17 30.95
CA GLU A 193 -7.82 -4.96 30.26
C GLU A 193 -6.83 -4.54 29.16
N VAL A 194 -5.53 -4.57 29.42
CA VAL A 194 -4.50 -4.30 28.41
C VAL A 194 -4.64 -5.25 27.22
N PHE A 195 -4.90 -6.54 27.45
CA PHE A 195 -5.06 -7.53 26.38
C PHE A 195 -6.38 -7.39 25.63
N ALA A 196 -7.44 -6.95 26.31
CA ALA A 196 -8.70 -6.60 25.67
C ALA A 196 -8.52 -5.41 24.72
N ILE A 197 -7.87 -4.34 25.17
CA ILE A 197 -7.56 -3.15 24.36
C ILE A 197 -6.65 -3.50 23.19
N ALA A 198 -5.64 -4.36 23.42
CA ALA A 198 -4.74 -4.81 22.36
C ALA A 198 -5.45 -5.66 21.31
N GLY A 199 -6.63 -6.22 21.58
CA GLY A 199 -7.35 -7.08 20.64
C GLY A 199 -6.75 -8.48 20.52
N VAL A 200 -6.18 -9.03 21.60
CA VAL A 200 -5.53 -10.37 21.60
C VAL A 200 -6.47 -11.48 21.11
N GLN A 201 -7.79 -11.29 21.25
CA GLN A 201 -8.81 -12.23 20.75
C GLN A 201 -8.79 -12.38 19.22
N GLU A 202 -8.41 -11.33 18.49
CA GLU A 202 -8.34 -11.32 17.02
C GLU A 202 -7.17 -12.17 16.48
N LEU A 203 -6.21 -12.58 17.32
CA LEU A 203 -5.10 -13.46 16.92
C LEU A 203 -5.57 -14.80 16.35
N LYS A 204 -6.80 -15.23 16.66
CA LYS A 204 -7.40 -16.45 16.08
C LYS A 204 -7.78 -16.28 14.61
N MET A 205 -7.95 -15.05 14.14
CA MET A 205 -8.36 -14.76 12.75
C MET A 205 -7.18 -14.72 11.78
N ILE A 206 -5.94 -14.67 12.28
CA ILE A 206 -4.74 -14.62 11.44
C ILE A 206 -4.47 -16.02 10.89
N LYS A 207 -4.62 -16.17 9.57
CA LYS A 207 -4.47 -17.47 8.87
C LYS A 207 -3.14 -17.60 8.13
N GLN A 208 -2.32 -16.54 8.10
CA GLN A 208 -1.08 -16.52 7.35
C GLN A 208 -0.02 -17.40 8.02
N LYS A 209 0.31 -18.54 7.38
CA LYS A 209 1.30 -19.51 7.87
C LYS A 209 2.66 -18.91 8.22
N ALA A 210 3.12 -17.92 7.45
CA ALA A 210 4.39 -17.23 7.72
C ALA A 210 4.42 -16.48 9.07
N LEU A 211 3.24 -16.08 9.58
CA LEU A 211 3.10 -15.34 10.84
C LEU A 211 2.71 -16.24 12.01
N GLU A 212 2.48 -17.54 11.77
CA GLU A 212 1.99 -18.49 12.78
C GLU A 212 2.93 -18.59 13.98
N SER A 213 4.24 -18.61 13.74
CA SER A 213 5.26 -18.61 14.80
C SER A 213 5.14 -17.38 15.72
N ILE A 214 5.04 -16.17 15.13
CA ILE A 214 4.91 -14.92 15.90
C ILE A 214 3.60 -14.90 16.67
N VAL A 215 2.51 -15.33 16.04
CA VAL A 215 1.19 -15.41 16.68
C VAL A 215 1.20 -16.40 17.86
N HIS A 216 1.88 -17.54 17.72
CA HIS A 216 2.02 -18.53 18.78
C HIS A 216 2.82 -17.96 19.96
N LYS A 217 4.02 -17.44 19.69
CA LYS A 217 4.87 -16.81 20.71
C LYS A 217 4.15 -15.68 21.43
N LEU A 218 3.43 -14.83 20.69
CA LEU A 218 2.63 -13.74 21.26
C LEU A 218 1.53 -14.26 22.20
N LYS A 219 0.82 -15.34 21.82
CA LYS A 219 -0.16 -15.99 22.70
C LYS A 219 0.49 -16.55 23.96
N GLU A 220 1.63 -17.22 23.84
CA GLU A 220 2.37 -17.75 24.98
C GLU A 220 2.84 -16.64 25.91
N THR A 221 3.40 -15.55 25.36
CA THR A 221 3.81 -14.37 26.13
C THR A 221 2.63 -13.77 26.89
N CYS A 222 1.47 -13.62 26.25
CA CYS A 222 0.26 -13.13 26.92
C CYS A 222 -0.18 -14.09 28.05
N GLN A 223 -0.20 -15.40 27.79
CA GLN A 223 -0.58 -16.39 28.80
C GLN A 223 0.38 -16.45 29.99
N LYS A 224 1.69 -16.38 29.75
CA LYS A 224 2.72 -16.32 30.80
C LYS A 224 2.55 -15.06 31.65
N ALA A 225 2.38 -13.91 31.01
CA ALA A 225 2.15 -12.64 31.71
C ALA A 225 0.90 -12.68 32.61
N LEU A 226 -0.19 -13.32 32.17
CA LEU A 226 -1.40 -13.49 33.00
C LEU A 226 -1.18 -14.42 34.19
N LYS A 227 -0.47 -15.53 33.99
CA LYS A 227 -0.29 -16.56 35.02
C LYS A 227 0.79 -16.19 36.05
N GLN A 228 1.86 -15.56 35.60
CA GLN A 228 3.08 -15.35 36.40
C GLN A 228 3.23 -13.89 36.87
N GLY A 229 2.46 -12.94 36.32
CA GLY A 229 2.56 -11.52 36.67
C GLY A 229 3.86 -10.84 36.22
N GLY A 230 4.74 -11.55 35.50
CA GLY A 230 6.00 -11.03 35.00
C GLY A 230 5.82 -9.90 33.97
N SER A 231 6.88 -9.09 33.81
CA SER A 231 6.97 -8.16 32.69
C SER A 231 7.09 -8.94 31.38
N TYR A 232 6.34 -8.51 30.35
CA TYR A 232 6.43 -9.05 28.99
C TYR A 232 7.10 -8.06 28.01
N GLU A 233 7.74 -7.03 28.58
CA GLU A 233 8.25 -5.89 27.85
C GLU A 233 9.34 -6.28 26.83
N GLU A 234 10.25 -7.15 27.25
CA GLU A 234 11.38 -7.62 26.45
C GLU A 234 10.91 -8.59 25.36
N GLU A 235 9.99 -9.50 25.69
CA GLU A 235 9.42 -10.45 24.73
C GLU A 235 8.63 -9.73 23.65
N VAL A 236 7.84 -8.71 24.01
CA VAL A 236 7.13 -7.90 23.01
C VAL A 236 8.11 -7.16 22.12
N LYS A 237 9.19 -6.59 22.68
CA LYS A 237 10.23 -5.93 21.88
C LYS A 237 10.86 -6.92 20.89
N TYR A 238 11.22 -8.11 21.36
CA TYR A 238 11.75 -9.18 20.51
C TYR A 238 10.77 -9.57 19.39
N LEU A 239 9.48 -9.73 19.71
CA LEU A 239 8.45 -10.05 18.71
C LEU A 239 8.25 -8.92 17.69
N MET A 240 8.42 -7.66 18.08
CA MET A 240 8.39 -6.53 17.15
C MET A 240 9.58 -6.55 16.20
N GLU A 241 10.77 -6.91 16.67
CA GLU A 241 11.96 -7.08 15.83
C GLU A 241 11.79 -8.26 14.86
N GLU A 242 11.28 -9.39 15.33
CA GLU A 242 10.96 -10.57 14.50
C GLU A 242 9.89 -10.23 13.45
N LEU A 243 8.82 -9.52 13.82
CA LEU A 243 7.78 -9.08 12.89
C LEU A 243 8.33 -8.12 11.83
N ARG A 244 9.22 -7.21 12.21
CA ARG A 244 9.88 -6.29 11.29
C ARG A 244 10.76 -7.03 10.28
N PHE A 245 11.45 -8.08 10.73
CA PHE A 245 12.20 -8.95 9.83
C PHE A 245 11.26 -9.65 8.84
N GLN A 246 10.14 -10.21 9.31
CA GLN A 246 9.13 -10.81 8.45
C GLN A 246 8.53 -9.80 7.46
N GLU A 247 8.26 -8.56 7.88
CA GLU A 247 7.76 -7.50 7.01
C GLU A 247 8.72 -7.18 5.88
N LYS A 248 10.03 -7.03 6.17
CA LYS A 248 11.08 -6.84 5.15
C LYS A 248 11.13 -8.01 4.17
N TRP A 249 11.09 -9.24 4.67
CA TRP A 249 11.07 -10.43 3.84
C TRP A 249 9.83 -10.50 2.93
N HIS A 250 8.65 -10.20 3.49
CA HIS A 250 7.41 -10.11 2.72
C HIS A 250 7.46 -9.01 1.65
N PHE A 251 8.14 -7.91 1.92
CA PHE A 251 8.38 -6.85 0.94
C PHE A 251 9.28 -7.30 -0.22
N GLU A 252 10.38 -7.98 0.06
CA GLU A 252 11.24 -8.55 -1.01
C GLU A 252 10.46 -9.55 -1.88
N LEU A 253 9.64 -10.40 -1.26
CA LEU A 253 8.78 -11.33 -2.00
C LEU A 253 7.71 -10.60 -2.82
N PHE A 254 7.14 -9.51 -2.28
CA PHE A 254 6.21 -8.65 -2.98
C PHE A 254 6.86 -8.05 -4.23
N GLU A 255 8.07 -7.52 -4.14
CA GLU A 255 8.80 -6.97 -5.30
C GLU A 255 9.10 -8.04 -6.35
N LYS A 256 9.56 -9.23 -5.94
CA LYS A 256 9.79 -10.36 -6.87
C LYS A 256 8.50 -10.75 -7.60
N ARG A 257 7.37 -10.80 -6.91
CA ARG A 257 6.07 -11.10 -7.54
C ARG A 257 5.58 -9.97 -8.43
N LEU A 258 5.86 -8.73 -8.07
CA LEU A 258 5.56 -7.57 -8.89
C LEU A 258 6.28 -7.65 -10.24
N ILE A 259 7.55 -8.09 -10.27
CA ILE A 259 8.30 -8.33 -11.51
C ILE A 259 7.63 -9.41 -12.37
N VAL A 260 7.20 -10.52 -11.76
CA VAL A 260 6.50 -11.59 -12.49
C VAL A 260 5.18 -11.09 -13.07
N ILE A 261 4.40 -10.30 -12.31
CA ILE A 261 3.16 -9.70 -12.80
C ILE A 261 3.45 -8.74 -13.96
N LYS A 262 4.50 -7.92 -13.87
CA LYS A 262 4.91 -7.04 -14.96
C LYS A 262 5.18 -7.83 -16.24
N LEU A 263 6.01 -8.87 -16.13
CA LEU A 263 6.33 -9.72 -17.27
C LEU A 263 5.08 -10.38 -17.86
N ALA A 264 4.20 -10.92 -17.01
CA ALA A 264 2.95 -11.53 -17.46
C ALA A 264 2.03 -10.54 -18.19
N LEU A 265 1.86 -9.32 -17.65
CA LEU A 265 1.06 -8.29 -18.31
C LEU A 265 1.65 -7.86 -19.65
N LEU A 266 2.97 -7.69 -19.73
CA LEU A 266 3.65 -7.37 -20.99
C LEU A 266 3.48 -8.49 -22.02
N SER A 267 3.68 -9.74 -21.62
CA SER A 267 3.60 -10.89 -22.53
C SER A 267 2.17 -11.20 -22.99
N ILE A 268 1.15 -10.93 -22.17
CA ILE A 268 -0.25 -11.25 -22.50
C ILE A 268 -0.96 -10.08 -23.20
N PHE A 269 -0.68 -8.84 -22.80
CA PHE A 269 -1.40 -7.68 -23.32
C PHE A 269 -0.62 -6.88 -24.34
N PHE A 270 0.67 -6.62 -24.11
CA PHE A 270 1.44 -5.71 -24.96
C PHE A 270 2.07 -6.41 -26.15
N LEU A 271 2.71 -7.56 -25.92
CA LEU A 271 3.37 -8.33 -26.97
C LEU A 271 2.39 -8.81 -28.05
N PRO A 272 1.21 -9.39 -27.72
CA PRO A 272 0.28 -9.85 -28.75
C PRO A 272 -0.34 -8.69 -29.53
N SER A 273 -0.58 -7.55 -28.88
CA SER A 273 -1.01 -6.32 -29.57
C SER A 273 0.02 -5.84 -30.59
N TYR A 274 1.30 -5.86 -30.22
CA TYR A 274 2.39 -5.48 -31.12
C TYR A 274 2.53 -6.46 -32.30
N LEU A 275 2.54 -7.77 -32.03
CA LEU A 275 2.63 -8.79 -33.06
C LEU A 275 1.43 -8.76 -34.00
N ALA A 276 0.21 -8.62 -33.46
CA ALA A 276 -1.01 -8.52 -34.26
C ALA A 276 -0.93 -7.36 -35.25
N PHE A 277 -0.41 -6.20 -34.82
CA PHE A 277 -0.20 -5.07 -35.72
C PHE A 277 0.80 -5.38 -36.84
N ILE A 278 1.93 -6.01 -36.53
CA ILE A 278 2.92 -6.43 -37.54
C ILE A 278 2.31 -7.40 -38.54
N PHE A 279 1.56 -8.40 -38.06
CA PHE A 279 0.89 -9.37 -38.95
C PHE A 279 -0.11 -8.70 -39.89
N LEU A 280 -0.87 -7.71 -39.40
CA LEU A 280 -1.78 -6.92 -40.24
C LEU A 280 -1.00 -6.16 -41.32
N LEU A 281 0.08 -5.48 -40.94
CA LEU A 281 0.91 -4.72 -41.86
C LEU A 281 1.53 -5.62 -42.95
N LEU A 282 2.05 -6.78 -42.57
CA LEU A 282 2.60 -7.76 -43.51
C LEU A 282 1.53 -8.35 -44.43
N GLY A 283 0.33 -8.63 -43.90
CA GLY A 283 -0.79 -9.13 -44.68
C GLY A 283 -1.21 -8.15 -45.78
N ASP A 284 -1.32 -6.87 -45.43
CA ASP A 284 -1.66 -5.81 -46.39
C ASP A 284 -0.55 -5.61 -47.43
N LEU A 285 0.73 -5.68 -47.02
CA LEU A 285 1.87 -5.55 -47.93
C LEU A 285 1.96 -6.72 -48.92
N MET A 286 1.72 -7.95 -48.47
CA MET A 286 1.67 -9.13 -49.34
C MET A 286 0.48 -9.10 -50.30
N ALA A 287 -0.65 -8.50 -49.92
CA ALA A 287 -1.80 -8.33 -50.81
C ALA A 287 -1.57 -7.28 -51.91
N LEU A 288 -0.56 -6.41 -51.74
CA LEU A 288 -0.19 -5.37 -52.70
C LEU A 288 0.87 -5.85 -53.71
N MET A 289 1.63 -6.90 -53.38
CA MET A 289 2.60 -7.55 -54.27
C MET A 289 1.92 -8.52 -55.24
#